data_AF-A0A1H6RNV6-F1
#
_entry.id   AF-A0A1H6RNV6-F1
#
_cell.length_a   1.000
_cell.length_b   1.000
_cell.length_c   1.000
_cell.angle_alpha   90.00
_cell.angle_beta   90.00
_cell.angle_gamma   90.00
#
_symmetry.space_group_name_H-M   'P 1'
#
loop_
_entity.id
_entity.type
_entity.pdbx_description
1 polymer ?
#
loop_
_entity_poly.entity_id
_entity_poly.type
_entity_poly.pdbx_seq_one_letter_code
_entity_poly.pdbx_strand_id
1 'polypeptide(L)'
;MKNIRLLGKGMLMLLLLAFGACDHNNQNVKPDPGSELNGDYDRIMKSRADSQGVPFEISNIVLTGNTLAIDVKGGCSAEDFKTIWNGIVLLSYPQQINVVVANESNNDACNPKGSYTLQVDLKKLIGDSFNPTDFAVTVSNGSKVADKVVDENGNVSNL
;
A
#
# COMPACT_ATOMS: atom_id res chain seq x y z
N MET A 1 5.98 27.16 -69.61
CA MET A 1 6.72 28.44 -69.44
C MET A 1 5.95 29.32 -68.47
N LYS A 2 6.65 29.97 -67.52
CA LYS A 2 6.21 31.05 -66.61
C LYS A 2 5.09 30.67 -65.61
N ASN A 3 5.41 30.38 -64.35
CA ASN A 3 5.80 31.28 -63.24
C ASN A 3 4.64 32.15 -62.70
N ILE A 4 4.47 32.03 -61.37
CA ILE A 4 4.49 33.12 -60.38
C ILE A 4 3.14 33.65 -59.81
N ARG A 5 3.14 33.70 -58.46
CA ARG A 5 2.35 34.53 -57.50
C ARG A 5 0.99 33.95 -57.07
N LEU A 6 0.52 34.06 -55.81
CA LEU A 6 0.92 34.91 -54.68
C LEU A 6 0.28 34.35 -53.39
N LEU A 7 0.98 34.54 -52.27
CA LEU A 7 0.52 34.60 -50.87
C LEU A 7 -0.97 34.37 -50.56
N GLY A 8 -1.23 33.37 -49.70
CA GLY A 8 -2.44 33.28 -48.88
C GLY A 8 -2.05 32.97 -47.43
N LYS A 9 -1.93 34.02 -46.61
CA LYS A 9 -1.72 33.96 -45.17
C LYS A 9 -2.86 33.16 -44.50
N GLY A 10 -2.52 32.24 -43.62
CA GLY A 10 -3.51 31.51 -42.83
C GLY A 10 -2.85 30.56 -41.84
N MET A 11 -1.90 31.05 -41.05
CA MET A 11 -1.36 30.29 -39.91
C MET A 11 -2.44 30.28 -38.83
N LEU A 12 -3.32 29.28 -38.91
CA LEU A 12 -4.36 29.01 -37.94
C LEU A 12 -3.68 28.49 -36.67
N MET A 13 -3.63 29.37 -35.67
CA MET A 13 -3.10 29.13 -34.33
C MET A 13 -3.95 28.05 -33.65
N LEU A 14 -3.41 26.82 -33.54
CA LEU A 14 -4.01 25.78 -32.71
C LEU A 14 -3.92 26.21 -31.24
N LEU A 15 -5.05 26.56 -30.66
CA LEU A 15 -5.22 26.62 -29.20
C LEU A 15 -5.10 25.19 -28.66
N LEU A 16 -3.94 24.84 -28.14
CA LEU A 16 -3.76 23.70 -27.25
C LEU A 16 -4.43 24.08 -25.92
N LEU A 17 -5.66 23.61 -25.73
CA LEU A 17 -6.30 23.56 -24.41
C LEU A 17 -5.51 22.55 -23.58
N ALA A 18 -4.56 23.05 -22.79
CA ALA A 18 -3.91 22.28 -21.75
C ALA A 18 -4.98 21.95 -20.70
N PHE A 19 -5.50 20.72 -20.75
CA PHE A 19 -6.14 20.12 -19.59
C PHE A 19 -5.06 20.01 -18.51
N GLY A 20 -5.06 20.96 -17.58
CA GLY A 20 -4.41 20.78 -16.30
C GLY A 20 -5.15 19.68 -15.55
N ALA A 21 -4.81 18.43 -15.84
CA ALA A 21 -5.06 17.35 -14.91
C ALA A 21 -4.23 17.67 -13.67
N CYS A 22 -4.90 18.09 -12.60
CA CYS A 22 -4.34 17.97 -11.26
C CYS A 22 -4.16 16.48 -10.99
N ASP A 23 -3.00 15.96 -11.39
CA ASP A 23 -2.51 14.69 -10.91
C ASP A 23 -2.13 14.93 -9.44
N HIS A 24 -3.02 14.58 -8.51
CA HIS A 24 -2.65 14.41 -7.11
C HIS A 24 -1.83 13.11 -7.01
N ASN A 25 -0.64 13.15 -7.63
CA ASN A 25 0.33 12.08 -7.62
C ASN A 25 1.06 12.14 -6.28
N ASN A 26 0.39 11.69 -5.21
CA ASN A 26 1.03 11.50 -3.92
C ASN A 26 1.78 10.15 -3.94
N GLN A 27 2.80 10.04 -4.79
CA GLN A 27 3.75 8.93 -4.77
C GLN A 27 4.71 9.14 -3.60
N ASN A 28 4.25 8.84 -2.39
CA ASN A 28 5.17 8.51 -1.30
C ASN A 28 5.50 7.02 -1.43
N VAL A 29 6.50 6.71 -2.26
CA VAL A 29 7.01 5.36 -2.42
C VAL A 29 8.20 5.13 -1.47
N LYS A 30 8.09 4.02 -0.71
CA LYS A 30 9.03 3.31 0.18
C LYS A 30 9.06 3.74 1.67
N PRO A 31 9.18 2.75 2.61
CA PRO A 31 10.24 1.74 2.64
C PRO A 31 9.83 0.28 2.42
N ASP A 32 10.78 -0.45 1.81
CA ASP A 32 10.91 -1.90 1.75
C ASP A 32 12.05 -2.29 2.70
N PRO A 33 11.74 -3.05 3.76
CA PRO A 33 12.68 -4.05 4.22
C PRO A 33 11.92 -5.36 4.41
N GLY A 34 11.80 -6.13 3.34
CA GLY A 34 11.66 -7.58 3.49
C GLY A 34 12.89 -8.14 4.21
N SER A 35 12.91 -8.14 5.56
CA SER A 35 13.72 -9.04 6.42
C SER A 35 13.79 -8.65 7.91
N GLU A 36 12.80 -8.01 8.54
CA GLU A 36 12.77 -7.94 10.03
C GLU A 36 12.12 -9.21 10.60
N LEU A 37 12.98 -10.01 11.25
CA LEU A 37 12.75 -11.35 11.78
C LEU A 37 11.62 -11.37 12.82
N ASN A 38 10.99 -12.54 13.01
CA ASN A 38 9.87 -12.88 13.91
C ASN A 38 9.75 -12.10 15.24
N GLY A 39 10.84 -11.62 15.83
CA GLY A 39 10.85 -10.83 17.07
C GLY A 39 10.06 -9.52 16.99
N ASP A 40 10.07 -8.82 15.85
CA ASP A 40 9.29 -7.59 15.70
C ASP A 40 7.80 -7.87 15.53
N TYR A 41 7.46 -8.95 14.82
CA TYR A 41 6.07 -9.39 14.68
C TYR A 41 5.45 -9.67 16.06
N ASP A 42 6.10 -10.50 16.88
CA ASP A 42 5.60 -10.87 18.21
C ASP A 42 5.51 -9.65 19.15
N ARG A 43 6.50 -8.74 19.10
CA ARG A 43 6.48 -7.47 19.84
C ARG A 43 5.25 -6.64 19.50
N ILE A 44 4.96 -6.46 18.21
CA ILE A 44 3.82 -5.66 17.74
C ILE A 44 2.51 -6.33 18.13
N MET A 45 2.37 -7.64 17.93
CA MET A 45 1.14 -8.36 18.27
C MET A 45 0.87 -8.34 19.78
N LYS A 46 1.91 -8.38 20.61
CA LYS A 46 1.78 -8.17 22.05
C LYS A 46 1.37 -6.73 22.38
N SER A 47 2.00 -5.73 21.78
CA SER A 47 1.64 -4.32 21.94
C SER A 47 0.19 -4.04 21.54
N ARG A 48 -0.30 -4.67 20.47
CA ARG A 48 -1.71 -4.66 20.05
C ARG A 48 -2.62 -5.22 21.14
N ALA A 49 -2.28 -6.38 21.71
CA ALA A 49 -3.07 -7.00 22.77
C ALA A 49 -3.15 -6.14 24.03
N ASP A 50 -2.04 -5.46 24.37
CA ASP A 50 -1.93 -4.57 25.52
C ASP A 50 -2.42 -3.13 25.25
N SER A 51 -2.92 -2.86 24.03
CA SER A 51 -3.35 -1.53 23.56
C SER A 51 -2.27 -0.44 23.74
N GLN A 52 -1.00 -0.77 23.48
CA GLN A 52 0.15 0.13 23.63
C GLN A 52 0.71 0.68 22.31
N GLY A 53 0.15 0.27 21.16
CA GLY A 53 0.59 0.76 19.85
C GLY A 53 0.09 2.18 19.54
N VAL A 54 0.80 2.90 18.67
CA VAL A 54 0.34 4.22 18.20
C VAL A 54 -0.92 4.05 17.33
N PRO A 55 -2.06 4.68 17.67
CA PRO A 55 -3.31 4.43 16.97
C PRO A 55 -3.31 4.85 15.51
N PHE A 56 -3.79 3.96 14.64
CA PHE A 56 -4.04 4.22 13.22
C PHE A 56 -5.17 3.32 12.69
N GLU A 57 -5.66 3.63 11.49
CA GLU A 57 -6.67 2.85 10.78
C GLU A 57 -6.08 2.19 9.54
N ILE A 58 -6.53 0.98 9.24
CA ILE A 58 -6.39 0.37 7.91
C ILE A 58 -7.75 0.56 7.23
N SER A 59 -7.83 1.48 6.27
CA SER A 59 -9.09 1.77 5.58
C SER A 59 -9.42 0.77 4.49
N ASN A 60 -8.41 0.25 3.78
CA ASN A 60 -8.60 -0.61 2.63
C ASN A 60 -7.36 -1.47 2.36
N ILE A 61 -7.55 -2.62 1.72
CA ILE A 61 -6.48 -3.47 1.20
C ILE A 61 -6.85 -3.93 -0.20
N VAL A 62 -5.87 -4.02 -1.10
CA VAL A 62 -6.06 -4.49 -2.48
C VAL A 62 -4.88 -5.37 -2.86
N LEU A 63 -5.18 -6.58 -3.34
CA LEU A 63 -4.17 -7.46 -3.95
C LEU A 63 -4.24 -7.34 -5.47
N THR A 64 -3.15 -6.94 -6.11
CA THR A 64 -3.04 -6.84 -7.58
C THR A 64 -1.75 -7.49 -8.05
N GLY A 65 -1.88 -8.64 -8.71
CA GLY A 65 -0.73 -9.46 -9.05
C GLY A 65 0.03 -9.86 -7.78
N ASN A 66 1.29 -9.45 -7.67
CA ASN A 66 2.14 -9.74 -6.51
C ASN A 66 2.15 -8.64 -5.45
N THR A 67 1.45 -7.53 -5.70
CA THR A 67 1.50 -6.35 -4.82
C THR A 67 0.26 -6.28 -3.97
N LEU A 68 0.46 -6.27 -2.65
CA LEU A 68 -0.54 -5.92 -1.67
C LEU A 68 -0.44 -4.42 -1.36
N ALA A 69 -1.45 -3.67 -1.75
CA ALA A 69 -1.62 -2.27 -1.35
C ALA A 69 -2.44 -2.18 -0.07
N ILE A 70 -1.99 -1.39 0.90
CA ILE A 70 -2.63 -1.21 2.20
C ILE A 70 -2.82 0.29 2.44
N ASP A 71 -4.07 0.74 2.46
CA ASP A 71 -4.38 2.15 2.73
C ASP A 71 -4.53 2.36 4.23
N VAL A 72 -3.67 3.21 4.80
CA VAL A 72 -3.65 3.56 6.21
C VAL A 72 -3.99 5.01 6.46
N LYS A 73 -4.62 5.30 7.59
CA LYS A 73 -4.87 6.66 8.10
C LYS A 73 -4.31 6.81 9.50
N GLY A 74 -3.44 7.79 9.69
CA GLY A 74 -2.62 7.94 10.88
C GLY A 74 -1.24 8.46 10.53
N GLY A 75 -0.39 8.67 11.53
CA GLY A 75 1.01 9.08 11.32
C GLY A 75 1.19 10.46 10.70
N CYS A 76 2.43 10.89 10.65
CA CYS A 76 2.93 12.13 10.06
C CYS A 76 3.48 11.90 8.64
N SER A 77 3.91 10.67 8.34
CA SER A 77 4.45 10.27 7.05
C SER A 77 4.20 8.78 6.75
N ALA A 78 4.44 8.35 5.52
CA ALA A 78 4.42 6.93 5.18
C ALA A 78 5.57 6.15 5.85
N GLU A 79 6.70 6.80 6.15
CA GLU A 79 7.88 6.20 6.79
C GLU A 79 7.64 5.83 8.26
N ASP A 80 6.60 6.39 8.87
CA ASP A 80 6.19 6.04 10.22
C ASP A 80 5.61 4.61 10.28
N PHE A 81 5.25 4.04 9.14
CA PHE A 81 4.63 2.73 9.06
C PHE A 81 5.61 1.64 8.63
N LYS A 82 5.53 0.49 9.29
CA LYS A 82 6.21 -0.75 8.91
C LYS A 82 5.21 -1.85 8.60
N THR A 83 5.51 -2.65 7.58
CA THR A 83 4.81 -3.89 7.26
C THR A 83 5.71 -5.07 7.58
N ILE A 84 5.27 -5.96 8.47
CA ILE A 84 6.09 -7.06 8.98
C ILE A 84 5.35 -8.39 8.77
N TRP A 85 6.03 -9.36 8.18
CA TRP A 85 5.52 -10.71 7.98
C TRP A 85 6.03 -11.62 9.10
N ASN A 86 5.20 -12.57 9.53
CA ASN A 86 5.57 -13.54 10.55
C ASN A 86 6.49 -14.68 10.07
N GLY A 87 6.90 -14.66 8.80
CA GLY A 87 7.78 -15.70 8.22
C GLY A 87 7.10 -17.05 7.99
N ILE A 88 5.78 -17.15 8.17
CA ILE A 88 5.04 -18.42 8.09
C ILE A 88 4.04 -18.36 6.94
N VAL A 89 3.99 -19.45 6.18
CA VAL A 89 2.91 -19.76 5.23
C VAL A 89 2.11 -20.93 5.81
N LEU A 90 0.80 -20.76 5.99
CA LEU A 90 -0.10 -21.85 6.34
C LEU A 90 -0.54 -22.57 5.07
N LEU A 91 -0.28 -23.87 4.99
CA LEU A 91 -0.47 -24.68 3.78
C LEU A 91 -1.88 -25.29 3.64
N SER A 92 -2.86 -24.83 4.43
CA SER A 92 -4.28 -25.09 4.13
C SER A 92 -4.65 -24.48 2.78
N TYR A 93 -5.75 -24.90 2.16
CA TYR A 93 -6.27 -24.22 0.97
C TYR A 93 -7.46 -23.32 1.34
N PRO A 94 -7.47 -22.03 0.96
CA PRO A 94 -6.35 -21.28 0.35
C PRO A 94 -5.17 -21.16 1.32
N GLN A 95 -3.96 -21.02 0.78
CA GLN A 95 -2.76 -20.80 1.61
C GLN A 95 -2.89 -19.47 2.34
N GLN A 96 -2.33 -19.35 3.54
CA GLN A 96 -2.50 -18.12 4.32
C GLN A 96 -1.17 -17.52 4.72
N ILE A 97 -1.08 -16.20 4.60
CA ILE A 97 0.03 -15.40 5.11
C ILE A 97 -0.52 -14.26 5.97
N ASN A 98 0.26 -13.86 6.98
CA ASN A 98 -0.14 -12.81 7.91
C ASN A 98 0.91 -11.70 7.93
N VAL A 99 0.49 -10.50 7.56
CA VAL A 99 1.29 -9.28 7.62
C VAL A 99 0.69 -8.38 8.68
N VAL A 100 1.51 -7.83 9.57
CA VAL A 100 1.09 -6.79 10.52
C VAL A 100 1.61 -5.44 10.05
N VAL A 101 0.76 -4.41 10.16
CA VAL A 101 1.15 -3.02 9.97
C VAL A 101 1.36 -2.40 11.35
N ALA A 102 2.48 -1.74 11.58
CA ALA A 102 2.72 -0.96 12.79
C ALA A 102 2.99 0.49 12.43
N ASN A 103 2.44 1.42 13.23
CA ASN A 103 2.90 2.79 13.27
C ASN A 103 3.98 2.89 14.37
N GLU A 104 5.23 3.12 13.98
CA GLU A 104 6.39 3.27 14.86
C GLU A 104 6.78 4.74 15.07
N SER A 105 5.87 5.69 14.81
CA SER A 105 6.14 7.10 15.10
C SER A 105 6.44 7.32 16.58
N ASN A 106 7.46 8.14 16.88
CA ASN A 106 7.86 8.45 18.25
C ASN A 106 6.85 9.32 19.02
N ASN A 107 5.76 9.75 18.38
CA ASN A 107 4.63 10.44 19.03
C ASN A 107 3.34 10.34 18.18
N ASP A 108 2.19 10.62 18.80
CA ASP A 108 0.88 10.81 18.12
C ASP A 108 0.58 12.31 17.89
N ALA A 109 1.62 13.16 17.82
CA ALA A 109 1.47 14.62 17.78
C ALA A 109 1.11 15.17 16.38
N CYS A 110 0.94 14.28 15.40
CA CYS A 110 0.61 14.63 14.02
C CYS A 110 -0.79 15.26 13.95
N ASN A 111 -0.87 16.53 13.56
CA ASN A 111 -2.12 17.22 13.32
C ASN A 111 -2.02 18.11 12.05
N PRO A 112 -2.71 17.78 10.95
CA PRO A 112 -3.60 16.62 10.78
C PRO A 112 -2.84 15.30 10.60
N LYS A 113 -3.51 14.17 10.91
CA LYS A 113 -3.03 12.83 10.55
C LYS A 113 -3.09 12.63 9.03
N GLY A 114 -2.10 11.94 8.48
CA GLY A 114 -2.02 11.67 7.04
C GLY A 114 -2.84 10.46 6.58
N SER A 115 -2.85 10.25 5.26
CA SER A 115 -3.36 9.03 4.61
C SER A 115 -2.31 8.55 3.63
N TYR A 116 -1.96 7.26 3.70
CA TYR A 116 -0.84 6.68 2.96
C TYR A 116 -1.22 5.32 2.39
N THR A 117 -0.60 4.94 1.29
CA THR A 117 -0.71 3.58 0.72
C THR A 117 0.63 2.89 0.86
N LEU A 118 0.68 1.83 1.66
CA LEU A 118 1.84 0.96 1.81
C LEU A 118 1.79 -0.12 0.74
N GLN A 119 2.94 -0.49 0.19
CA GLN A 119 3.03 -1.54 -0.84
C GLN A 119 3.95 -2.67 -0.37
N VAL A 120 3.41 -3.89 -0.37
CA VAL A 120 4.17 -5.10 -0.05
C VAL A 120 4.24 -5.98 -1.29
N ASP A 121 5.45 -6.30 -1.74
CA ASP A 121 5.68 -7.27 -2.80
C ASP A 121 5.70 -8.68 -2.20
N LEU A 122 4.58 -9.38 -2.31
CA LEU A 122 4.39 -10.71 -1.71
C LEU A 122 5.29 -11.76 -2.36
N LYS A 123 5.64 -11.59 -3.64
CA LYS A 123 6.57 -12.51 -4.32
C LYS A 123 7.99 -12.35 -3.79
N LYS A 124 8.44 -11.13 -3.50
CA LYS A 124 9.72 -10.91 -2.79
C LYS A 124 9.68 -11.44 -1.37
N LEU A 125 8.53 -11.35 -0.71
CA LEU A 125 8.36 -11.75 0.68
C LEU A 125 8.41 -13.27 0.87
N ILE A 126 7.64 -14.02 0.07
CA ILE A 126 7.48 -15.48 0.27
C ILE A 126 8.11 -16.34 -0.83
N GLY A 127 8.66 -15.71 -1.87
CA GLY A 127 9.39 -16.37 -2.95
C GLY A 127 8.58 -16.61 -4.22
N ASP A 128 9.24 -17.24 -5.20
CA ASP A 128 8.75 -17.40 -6.57
C ASP A 128 7.47 -18.24 -6.71
N SER A 129 7.11 -19.01 -5.69
CA SER A 129 5.90 -19.84 -5.65
C SER A 129 4.63 -19.05 -5.34
N PHE A 130 4.71 -17.75 -5.04
CA PHE A 130 3.52 -16.93 -4.81
C PHE A 130 2.67 -16.81 -6.07
N ASN A 131 1.38 -17.14 -5.91
CA ASN A 131 0.35 -16.88 -6.90
C ASN A 131 -0.87 -16.27 -6.17
N PRO A 132 -1.34 -15.07 -6.53
CA PRO A 132 -2.41 -14.41 -5.80
C PRO A 132 -3.71 -15.21 -5.69
N THR A 133 -3.98 -16.13 -6.63
CA THR A 133 -5.19 -16.96 -6.61
C THR A 133 -5.11 -18.18 -5.71
N ASP A 134 -3.96 -18.41 -5.07
CA ASP A 134 -3.74 -19.56 -4.20
C ASP A 134 -3.66 -19.15 -2.72
N PHE A 135 -3.76 -17.84 -2.43
CA PHE A 135 -3.50 -17.26 -1.12
C PHE A 135 -4.64 -16.36 -0.64
N ALA A 136 -4.98 -16.52 0.63
CA ALA A 136 -5.62 -15.48 1.43
C ALA A 136 -4.54 -14.72 2.23
N VAL A 137 -4.65 -13.39 2.28
CA VAL A 137 -3.68 -12.51 2.95
C VAL A 137 -4.38 -11.75 4.06
N THR A 138 -3.98 -12.01 5.29
CA THR A 138 -4.43 -11.25 6.46
C THR A 138 -3.50 -10.06 6.67
N VAL A 139 -4.09 -8.88 6.81
CA VAL A 139 -3.42 -7.65 7.21
C VAL A 139 -3.93 -7.25 8.59
N SER A 140 -3.07 -7.41 9.59
CA SER A 140 -3.37 -7.07 10.96
C SER A 140 -3.02 -5.63 11.29
N ASN A 141 -3.88 -4.96 12.04
CA ASN A 141 -3.57 -3.65 12.61
C ASN A 141 -2.75 -3.84 13.90
N GLY A 142 -1.52 -3.34 13.93
CA GLY A 142 -0.61 -3.47 15.08
C GLY A 142 -0.97 -2.60 16.29
N SER A 143 -1.95 -1.69 16.18
CA SER A 143 -2.40 -0.82 17.28
C SER A 143 -3.68 -1.30 17.96
N LYS A 144 -4.50 -2.12 17.29
CA LYS A 144 -5.81 -2.58 17.81
C LYS A 144 -6.32 -3.81 17.06
N VAL A 145 -7.29 -4.52 17.62
CA VAL A 145 -7.98 -5.63 16.94
C VAL A 145 -8.91 -5.08 15.86
N ALA A 146 -8.41 -4.97 14.64
CA ALA A 146 -9.14 -4.49 13.47
C ALA A 146 -8.45 -4.98 12.18
N ASP A 147 -8.61 -6.27 11.90
CA ASP A 147 -7.88 -6.95 10.84
C ASP A 147 -8.71 -6.99 9.55
N LYS A 148 -8.01 -7.06 8.42
CA LYS A 148 -8.62 -7.22 7.11
C LYS A 148 -8.03 -8.44 6.41
N VAL A 149 -8.84 -9.12 5.63
CA VAL A 149 -8.42 -10.24 4.80
C VAL A 149 -8.80 -9.96 3.36
N VAL A 150 -7.86 -10.20 2.46
CA VAL A 150 -8.16 -10.38 1.04
C VAL A 150 -8.07 -11.86 0.72
N ASP A 151 -9.17 -12.44 0.25
CA ASP A 151 -9.24 -13.86 -0.13
C ASP A 151 -8.59 -14.12 -1.49
N GLU A 152 -8.52 -15.39 -1.88
CA GLU A 152 -7.92 -15.83 -3.14
C GLU A 152 -8.68 -15.36 -4.40
N ASN A 153 -9.91 -14.85 -4.21
CA ASN A 153 -10.75 -14.28 -5.26
C ASN A 153 -10.66 -12.74 -5.28
N GLY A 154 -9.86 -12.14 -4.39
CA GLY A 154 -9.72 -10.69 -4.25
C GLY A 154 -10.83 -10.02 -3.44
N ASN A 155 -11.71 -10.76 -2.77
CA ASN A 155 -12.73 -10.17 -1.91
C ASN A 155 -12.12 -9.74 -0.58
N VAL A 156 -12.53 -8.57 -0.10
CA VAL A 156 -12.06 -8.01 1.16
C VAL A 156 -13.11 -8.19 2.24
N SER A 157 -12.69 -8.71 3.40
CA SER A 157 -13.52 -8.82 4.60
C SER A 157 -12.79 -8.31 5.84
N ASN A 158 -13.54 -8.04 6.91
CA ASN A 158 -12.97 -7.72 8.23
C ASN A 158 -13.00 -8.97 9.10
N LEU A 159 -11.98 -9.15 9.94
CA LEU A 159 -11.91 -10.19 10.98
C LEU A 159 -12.08 -9.60 12.38
#